data_AF-A0A954ZEZ4-F1
#
_entry.id   AF-A0A954ZEZ4-F1
#
_cell.length_a   1.000
_cell.length_b   1.000
_cell.length_c   1.000
_cell.angle_alpha   90.00
_cell.angle_beta   90.00
_cell.angle_gamma   90.00
#
_symmetry.space_group_name_H-M   'P 1'
#
loop_
_entity.id
_entity.type
_entity.pdbx_description
1 polymer ?
#
loop_
_entity_poly.entity_id
_entity_poly.type
_entity_poly.pdbx_seq_one_letter_code
_entity_poly.pdbx_strand_id
1 'polypeptide(L)'
;MNPRFIAIWDTFRNGFWFIPSICMASALFAAWLFPTIDRSINSPAWLHVSESTARSTLSAITSAMFTIAGIVFSATAVTLSITASQLGPRLLRNFLQRSYTQFTFGACLGMSLYCLALLRRVDLVDGEPII
;
A
#
# COMPACT_ATOMS: atom_id res chain seq x y z
N MET A 1 27.68 -18.21 -8.12
CA MET A 1 26.57 -17.49 -7.46
C MET A 1 27.20 -16.50 -6.49
N ASN A 2 27.13 -15.19 -6.77
CA ASN A 2 27.96 -14.21 -6.05
C ASN A 2 27.47 -14.04 -4.59
N PRO A 3 28.31 -14.33 -3.57
CA PRO A 3 27.90 -14.30 -2.17
C PRO A 3 27.48 -12.90 -1.69
N ARG A 4 27.93 -11.84 -2.38
CA ARG A 4 27.54 -10.45 -2.09
C ARG A 4 26.07 -10.16 -2.44
N PHE A 5 25.52 -10.79 -3.48
CA PHE A 5 24.10 -10.63 -3.83
C PHE A 5 23.21 -11.30 -2.80
N ILE A 6 23.61 -12.46 -2.28
CA ILE A 6 22.86 -13.18 -1.24
C ILE A 6 22.86 -12.39 0.07
N ALA A 7 24.00 -11.82 0.47
CA ALA A 7 24.09 -11.01 1.69
C ALA A 7 23.28 -9.70 1.60
N ILE A 8 23.28 -9.04 0.44
CA ILE A 8 22.42 -7.87 0.19
C ILE A 8 20.95 -8.31 0.20
N TRP A 9 20.60 -9.40 -0.46
CA TRP A 9 19.25 -9.94 -0.50
C TRP A 9 18.74 -10.35 0.89
N ASP A 10 19.57 -10.94 1.74
CA ASP A 10 19.24 -11.27 3.14
C ASP A 10 19.11 -10.03 4.03
N THR A 11 19.94 -9.00 3.81
CA THR A 11 19.84 -7.72 4.53
C THR A 11 18.57 -6.96 4.14
N PHE A 12 18.20 -7.00 2.86
CA PHE A 12 16.94 -6.45 2.38
C PHE A 12 15.75 -7.27 2.90
N ARG A 13 15.80 -8.61 2.88
CA ARG A 13 14.71 -9.48 3.34
C ARG A 13 14.50 -9.47 4.85
N ASN A 14 15.55 -9.21 5.64
CA ASN A 14 15.45 -9.01 7.09
C ASN A 14 15.04 -7.58 7.49
N GLY A 15 14.94 -6.65 6.53
CA GLY A 15 14.50 -5.29 6.78
C GLY A 15 12.98 -5.20 6.90
N PHE A 16 12.49 -4.63 8.01
CA PHE A 16 11.06 -4.34 8.27
C PHE A 16 10.34 -3.65 7.09
N TRP A 17 11.08 -2.91 6.27
CA TRP A 17 10.57 -2.10 5.17
C TRP A 17 10.40 -2.83 3.83
N PHE A 18 10.96 -4.05 3.68
CA PHE A 18 10.96 -4.72 2.38
C PHE A 18 9.57 -5.13 1.91
N ILE A 19 8.79 -5.76 2.80
CA ILE A 19 7.41 -6.15 2.49
C ILE A 19 6.53 -4.91 2.20
N PRO A 20 6.55 -3.85 3.04
CA PRO A 20 5.85 -2.61 2.72
C PRO A 20 6.24 -2.01 1.37
N SER A 21 7.54 -1.92 1.06
CA SER A 21 8.01 -1.37 -0.21
C SER A 21 7.54 -2.21 -1.41
N ILE A 22 7.51 -3.54 -1.30
CA ILE A 22 6.98 -4.40 -2.36
C ILE A 22 5.47 -4.17 -2.55
N CYS A 23 4.69 -4.07 -1.47
CA CYS A 23 3.26 -3.79 -1.55
C CYS A 23 2.98 -2.40 -2.18
N MET A 24 3.80 -1.40 -1.86
CA MET A 24 3.69 -0.07 -2.47
C MET A 24 4.07 -0.11 -3.96
N ALA A 25 5.14 -0.82 -4.32
CA ALA A 25 5.54 -0.99 -5.71
C ALA A 25 4.49 -1.77 -6.53
N SER A 26 3.91 -2.84 -5.97
CA SER A 26 2.85 -3.60 -6.64
C SER A 26 1.57 -2.79 -6.78
N ALA A 27 1.22 -1.96 -5.81
CA ALA A 27 0.11 -1.02 -5.89
C ALA A 27 0.31 0.00 -7.03
N LEU A 28 1.49 0.61 -7.14
CA LEU A 28 1.81 1.53 -8.23
C LEU A 28 1.78 0.83 -9.59
N PHE A 29 2.30 -0.39 -9.66
CA PHE A 29 2.26 -1.21 -10.87
C PHE A 29 0.81 -1.55 -11.27
N ALA A 30 -0.04 -1.92 -10.31
CA ALA A 30 -1.46 -2.16 -10.53
C ALA A 30 -2.20 -0.89 -10.99
N ALA A 31 -1.89 0.27 -10.40
CA ALA A 31 -2.48 1.56 -10.80
C ALA A 31 -2.07 1.98 -12.22
N TRP A 32 -0.96 1.47 -12.74
CA TRP A 32 -0.57 1.62 -14.13
C TRP A 32 -1.25 0.58 -15.03
N LEU A 33 -1.22 -0.70 -14.63
CA LEU A 33 -1.67 -1.82 -15.43
C LEU A 33 -3.18 -1.85 -15.64
N PHE A 34 -3.98 -1.70 -14.58
CA PHE A 34 -5.44 -1.87 -14.66
C PHE A 34 -6.11 -0.83 -15.58
N PRO A 35 -5.82 0.48 -15.48
CA PRO A 35 -6.42 1.46 -16.39
C PRO A 35 -6.00 1.26 -17.85
N THR A 36 -4.79 0.75 -18.10
CA THR A 36 -4.32 0.45 -19.46
C THR A 36 -5.08 -0.73 -20.07
N ILE A 37 -5.34 -1.78 -19.27
CA ILE A 37 -6.16 -2.92 -19.69
C ILE A 37 -7.61 -2.49 -19.90
N ASP A 38 -8.16 -1.70 -18.98
CA ASP A 38 -9.56 -1.27 -19.00
C ASP A 38 -9.88 -0.45 -20.26
N ARG A 39 -8.95 0.42 -20.71
CA ARG A 39 -9.08 1.15 -21.99
C ARG A 39 -9.12 0.26 -23.23
N SER A 40 -8.55 -0.94 -23.17
CA SER A 40 -8.54 -1.89 -24.28
C SER A 40 -9.84 -2.71 -24.35
N ILE A 41 -10.61 -2.73 -23.27
CA ILE A 41 -11.87 -3.47 -23.19
C ILE A 41 -13.00 -2.49 -23.51
N ASN A 42 -13.84 -2.84 -24.48
CA ASN A 42 -14.98 -2.01 -24.85
C ASN A 42 -16.08 -2.20 -23.79
N SER A 43 -16.01 -1.41 -22.73
CA SER A 43 -16.93 -1.52 -21.59
C SER A 43 -18.33 -1.04 -21.96
N PRO A 44 -19.39 -1.78 -21.57
CA PRO A 44 -20.75 -1.42 -21.93
C PRO A 44 -21.18 -0.12 -21.24
N ALA A 45 -22.09 0.64 -21.87
CA ALA A 45 -22.45 2.01 -21.44
C ALA A 45 -22.99 2.12 -20.00
N TRP A 46 -23.57 1.05 -19.45
CA TRP A 46 -24.06 1.03 -18.05
C TRP A 46 -22.94 0.95 -17.00
N LEU A 47 -21.72 0.60 -17.41
CA LEU A 47 -20.53 0.55 -16.55
C LEU A 47 -19.75 1.87 -16.54
N HIS A 48 -20.13 2.83 -17.39
CA HIS A 48 -19.46 4.13 -17.44
C HIS A 48 -19.77 4.94 -16.18
N VAL A 49 -18.71 5.31 -15.47
CA VAL A 49 -18.77 6.18 -14.29
C VAL A 49 -18.28 7.57 -14.71
N SER A 50 -18.99 8.62 -14.29
CA SER A 50 -18.55 10.00 -14.52
C SER A 50 -17.24 10.29 -13.78
N GLU A 51 -16.35 11.08 -14.39
CA GLU A 51 -15.05 11.45 -13.81
C GLU A 51 -15.19 12.08 -12.42
N SER A 52 -16.22 12.91 -12.20
CA SER A 52 -16.52 13.52 -10.90
C SER A 52 -16.91 12.49 -9.82
N THR A 53 -17.64 11.44 -10.22
CA THR A 53 -18.00 10.33 -9.33
C THR A 53 -16.77 9.45 -9.04
N ALA A 54 -15.93 9.19 -10.03
CA ALA A 54 -14.68 8.46 -9.84
C ALA A 54 -13.72 9.20 -8.89
N ARG A 55 -13.55 10.52 -9.07
CA ARG A 55 -12.72 11.36 -8.18
C ARG A 55 -13.23 11.38 -6.75
N SER A 56 -14.52 11.66 -6.56
CA SER A 56 -15.11 11.74 -5.22
C SER A 56 -15.03 10.40 -4.48
N THR A 57 -15.31 9.29 -5.16
CA THR A 57 -15.21 7.95 -4.56
C THR A 57 -13.76 7.56 -4.25
N LEU A 58 -12.80 7.78 -5.15
CA LEU A 58 -11.39 7.50 -4.88
C LEU A 58 -10.84 8.36 -3.74
N SER A 59 -11.21 9.64 -3.68
CA SER A 59 -10.80 10.54 -2.59
C SER A 59 -11.38 10.08 -1.23
N ALA A 60 -12.67 9.71 -1.22
CA ALA A 60 -13.31 9.15 -0.03
C ALA A 60 -12.65 7.84 0.43
N ILE A 61 -12.34 6.92 -0.50
CA ILE A 61 -11.65 5.67 -0.18
C ILE A 61 -10.23 5.95 0.33
N THR A 62 -9.51 6.86 -0.31
CA THR A 62 -8.14 7.24 0.09
C THR A 62 -8.10 7.74 1.53
N SER A 63 -8.99 8.67 1.89
CA SER A 63 -9.10 9.21 3.25
C SER A 63 -9.54 8.16 4.28
N ALA A 64 -10.47 7.28 3.90
CA ALA A 64 -10.87 6.15 4.74
C ALA A 64 -9.71 5.18 5.00
N MET A 65 -8.91 4.86 3.97
CA MET A 65 -7.74 3.99 4.10
C MET A 65 -6.64 4.61 4.97
N PHE A 66 -6.40 5.93 4.88
CA PHE A 66 -5.48 6.60 5.81
C PHE A 66 -5.95 6.52 7.27
N THR A 67 -7.26 6.64 7.50
CA THR A 67 -7.83 6.47 8.85
C THR A 67 -7.61 5.04 9.35
N ILE A 68 -7.89 4.04 8.51
CA ILE A 68 -7.67 2.62 8.84
C ILE A 68 -6.18 2.34 9.11
N ALA A 69 -5.27 2.93 8.33
CA ALA A 69 -3.84 2.83 8.56
C ALA A 69 -3.44 3.29 9.95
N GLY A 70 -3.99 4.45 10.38
CA GLY A 70 -3.78 4.99 11.72
C GLY A 70 -4.34 4.10 12.83
N ILE A 71 -5.52 3.51 12.62
CA ILE A 71 -6.14 2.56 13.57
C ILE A 71 -5.28 1.31 13.71
N VAL A 72 -4.85 0.72 12.59
CA VAL A 72 -3.97 -0.46 12.59
C VAL A 72 -2.63 -0.15 13.24
N PHE A 73 -2.03 1.01 12.95
CA PHE A 73 -0.79 1.45 13.56
C PHE A 73 -0.94 1.54 15.09
N SER A 74 -2.00 2.20 15.55
CA SER A 74 -2.30 2.37 16.96
C SER A 74 -2.54 1.02 17.65
N ALA A 75 -3.38 0.16 17.05
CA ALA A 75 -3.65 -1.17 17.59
C ALA A 75 -2.36 -2.01 17.68
N THR A 76 -1.51 -1.97 16.65
CA THR A 76 -0.21 -2.64 16.63
C THR A 76 0.69 -2.12 17.75
N ALA A 77 0.77 -0.81 17.95
CA ALA A 77 1.56 -0.19 19.01
C ALA A 77 1.06 -0.60 20.40
N VAL A 78 -0.26 -0.63 20.62
CA VAL A 78 -0.88 -1.11 21.85
C VAL A 78 -0.54 -2.59 22.10
N THR A 79 -0.71 -3.44 21.09
CA THR A 79 -0.35 -4.86 21.18
C THR A 79 1.14 -5.04 21.47
N LEU A 80 2.02 -4.26 20.83
CA LEU A 80 3.46 -4.31 21.10
C LEU A 80 3.78 -3.90 22.54
N SER A 81 3.11 -2.89 23.07
CA SER A 81 3.24 -2.44 24.46
C SER A 81 2.85 -3.53 25.46
N ILE A 82 1.70 -4.19 25.23
CA ILE A 82 1.24 -5.32 26.06
C ILE A 82 2.18 -6.52 25.94
N THR A 83 2.67 -6.80 24.73
CA THR A 83 3.62 -7.88 24.47
C THR A 83 4.94 -7.63 25.21
N ALA A 84 5.45 -6.39 25.18
CA ALA A 84 6.68 -6.00 25.87
C ALA A 84 6.58 -6.10 27.40
N SER A 85 5.38 -5.92 27.97
CA SER A 85 5.17 -6.05 29.42
C SER A 85 5.03 -7.50 29.88
N GLN A 86 4.62 -8.44 29.00
CA GLN A 86 4.41 -9.85 29.34
C GLN A 86 5.59 -10.77 28.93
N LEU A 87 6.26 -10.48 27.82
CA LEU A 87 7.34 -11.28 27.26
C LEU A 87 8.63 -10.47 27.43
N GLY A 88 9.44 -10.81 28.45
CA GLY A 88 10.68 -10.10 28.77
C GLY A 88 11.62 -9.88 27.56
N PRO A 89 12.66 -9.03 27.69
CA PRO A 89 13.38 -8.35 26.59
C PRO A 89 13.95 -9.23 25.45
N ARG A 90 14.06 -10.55 25.65
CA ARG A 90 14.56 -11.51 24.65
C ARG A 90 13.51 -11.92 23.61
N LEU A 91 12.22 -11.93 23.96
CA LEU A 91 11.12 -12.34 23.06
C LEU A 91 10.53 -11.16 22.28
N LEU A 92 10.65 -9.94 22.80
CA LEU A 92 10.29 -8.69 22.11
C LEU A 92 11.07 -8.51 20.79
N ARG A 93 12.35 -8.90 20.77
CA ARG A 93 13.20 -8.81 19.57
C ARG A 93 12.79 -9.78 18.45
N ASN A 94 12.24 -10.95 18.81
CA ASN A 94 11.72 -11.92 17.84
C ASN A 94 10.32 -11.55 17.32
N PHE A 95 9.51 -10.82 18.09
CA PHE A 95 8.18 -10.37 17.65
C PHE A 95 8.22 -9.21 16.65
N LEU A 96 9.16 -8.28 16.80
CA LEU A 96 9.38 -7.19 15.84
C LEU A 96 9.87 -7.67 14.45
N GLN A 97 10.38 -8.91 14.35
CA GLN A 97 10.76 -9.54 13.09
C GLN A 97 9.62 -10.34 12.43
N ARG A 98 8.41 -10.39 13.00
CA ARG A 98 7.30 -11.15 12.40
C ARG A 98 6.69 -10.43 11.20
N SER A 99 6.54 -11.18 10.10
CA SER A 99 6.04 -10.75 8.79
C SER A 99 4.58 -10.26 8.77
N TYR A 100 3.77 -10.55 9.80
CA TYR A 100 2.35 -10.16 9.85
C TYR A 100 2.17 -8.65 9.96
N THR A 101 2.90 -8.00 10.86
CA THR A 101 2.85 -6.55 11.04
C THR A 101 3.30 -5.83 9.76
N GLN A 102 4.35 -6.35 9.12
CA GLN A 102 4.90 -5.81 7.88
C GLN A 102 3.90 -5.91 6.72
N PHE A 103 3.15 -7.01 6.62
CA PHE A 103 2.12 -7.17 5.60
C PHE A 103 0.94 -6.21 5.81
N THR A 104 0.45 -6.05 7.05
CA THR A 104 -0.68 -5.15 7.30
C THR A 104 -0.32 -3.69 6.99
N PHE A 105 0.89 -3.25 7.35
CA PHE A 105 1.37 -1.92 6.98
C PHE A 105 1.53 -1.77 5.47
N GLY A 106 2.14 -2.76 4.81
CA GLY A 106 2.31 -2.74 3.36
C GLY A 106 0.99 -2.70 2.61
N ALA A 107 0.02 -3.53 3.01
CA ALA A 107 -1.30 -3.58 2.37
C ALA A 107 -2.06 -2.26 2.56
N CYS A 108 -2.03 -1.69 3.75
CA CYS A 108 -2.75 -0.45 4.03
C CYS A 108 -2.13 0.75 3.28
N LEU A 109 -0.80 0.91 3.34
CA LEU A 109 -0.10 1.95 2.60
C LEU A 109 -0.21 1.76 1.08
N GLY A 110 -0.09 0.51 0.61
CA GLY A 110 -0.24 0.17 -0.80
C GLY A 110 -1.61 0.52 -1.34
N MET A 111 -2.68 0.21 -0.59
CA MET A 111 -4.04 0.54 -1.02
C MET A 111 -4.28 2.06 -1.06
N SER A 112 -3.81 2.82 -0.05
CA SER A 112 -3.87 4.28 -0.10
C SER A 112 -3.10 4.86 -1.30
N LEU A 113 -1.92 4.32 -1.60
CA LEU A 113 -1.11 4.73 -2.76
C LEU A 113 -1.78 4.38 -4.09
N TYR A 114 -2.41 3.21 -4.18
CA TYR A 114 -3.17 2.80 -5.37
C TYR A 114 -4.29 3.80 -5.66
N CYS A 115 -5.10 4.13 -4.66
CA CYS A 115 -6.18 5.10 -4.81
C CYS A 115 -5.68 6.50 -5.19
N LEU A 116 -4.59 6.98 -4.57
CA LEU A 116 -3.95 8.25 -4.95
C LEU A 116 -3.40 8.25 -6.37
N ALA A 117 -2.75 7.17 -6.78
CA ALA A 117 -2.18 7.04 -8.11
C ALA A 117 -3.28 7.04 -9.19
N LEU A 118 -4.40 6.36 -8.93
CA LEU A 118 -5.57 6.42 -9.80
C LEU A 118 -6.23 7.80 -9.77
N LEU A 119 -6.36 8.44 -8.62
CA LEU A 119 -6.94 9.78 -8.51
C LEU A 119 -6.16 10.77 -9.37
N ARG A 120 -4.82 10.74 -9.28
CA ARG A 120 -3.93 11.52 -10.14
C ARG A 120 -4.16 11.24 -11.63
N ARG A 121 -4.48 10.01 -12.03
CA ARG A 121 -4.76 9.66 -13.42
C ARG A 121 -6.08 10.27 -13.91
N VAL A 122 -7.11 10.31 -13.06
CA VAL A 122 -8.37 10.98 -13.39
C VAL A 122 -8.19 12.51 -13.38
N ASP A 123 -7.37 13.05 -12.47
CA ASP A 123 -7.01 14.47 -12.43
C ASP A 123 -6.33 14.95 -13.71
N LEU A 124 -5.46 14.13 -14.29
CA LEU A 124 -4.78 14.40 -15.56
C LEU A 124 -5.70 14.34 -16.80
N VAL A 125 -6.92 13.78 -16.68
CA VAL A 125 -7.85 13.68 -17.81
C VAL A 125 -8.74 14.93 -17.89
N ASP A 126 -9.31 15.40 -16.78
CA ASP A 126 -10.14 16.62 -16.78
C ASP A 126 -9.29 17.92 -16.68
N GLY A 127 -7.97 17.82 -16.46
CA GLY A 127 -7.06 18.96 -16.46
C GLY A 127 -6.42 19.16 -17.84
N GLU A 128 -6.73 20.27 -18.50
CA GLU A 128 -5.98 20.80 -19.65
C GLU A 128 -4.47 20.58 -19.52
N PRO A 129 -3.76 20.24 -20.62
CA PRO A 129 -2.34 19.92 -20.57
C PRO A 129 -1.55 21.11 -20.03
N ILE A 130 -0.97 20.93 -18.84
CA ILE A 130 -0.04 21.90 -18.26
C ILE A 130 1.27 21.80 -19.06
N ILE A 131 1.37 22.64 -20.10
CA ILE A 131 2.64 23.10 -20.68
C ILE A 131 2.98 24.43 -19.99
#